data_AF-A0A4U8Q372-F1
#
_entry.id   AF-A0A4U8Q372-F1
#
_cell.length_a   1.000
_cell.length_b   1.000
_cell.length_c   1.000
_cell.angle_alpha   90.00
_cell.angle_beta   90.00
_cell.angle_gamma   90.00
#
_symmetry.space_group_name_H-M   'P 1'
#
loop_
_entity.id
_entity.type
_entity.pdbx_description
1 polymer ?
#
loop_
_entity_poly.entity_id
_entity_poly.type
_entity_poly.pdbx_seq_one_letter_code
_entity_poly.pdbx_strand_id
1 'polypeptide(L)'
;MFSEMKGMRVNMLDYTCAIPELLFKKYNVKQIRWEMYDKKNIYSNVANVTFYLEESSSSDESYIEISNVLESYKGKLKWVLKKSIGSRYNYSIKPEIIYKVEKDNFDELNKKFVRAKDLLDEKTYKKICDVAIQDIPDLYKYMLMHL
;
A
#
# COMPACT_ATOMS: atom_id res chain seq x y z
N MET A 1 -19.30 46.90 -2.96
CA MET A 1 -18.63 47.00 -4.27
C MET A 1 -17.85 45.71 -4.45
N PHE A 2 -18.17 44.96 -5.51
CA PHE A 2 -17.54 43.72 -5.98
C PHE A 2 -15.99 43.80 -5.88
N SER A 3 -15.24 42.74 -5.60
CA SER A 3 -15.12 41.59 -6.49
C SER A 3 -14.28 40.48 -5.84
N GLU A 4 -14.80 39.26 -5.99
CA GLU A 4 -14.18 37.94 -6.02
C GLU A 4 -12.65 37.79 -5.86
N MET A 5 -12.26 36.94 -4.91
CA MET A 5 -11.26 35.89 -5.15
C MET A 5 -11.79 34.56 -4.63
N LYS A 6 -12.46 33.82 -5.52
CA LYS A 6 -12.59 32.36 -5.44
C LYS A 6 -11.20 31.77 -5.67
N GLY A 7 -10.74 30.89 -4.79
CA GLY A 7 -9.60 30.04 -5.09
C GLY A 7 -8.82 29.60 -3.88
N MET A 8 -8.80 28.28 -3.68
CA MET A 8 -7.84 27.52 -2.86
C MET A 8 -7.94 27.70 -1.35
N ARG A 9 -8.56 26.71 -0.72
CA ARG A 9 -7.91 25.88 0.32
C ARG A 9 -8.84 24.73 0.71
N VAL A 10 -8.68 23.60 0.03
CA VAL A 10 -8.85 22.30 0.69
C VAL A 10 -7.46 21.70 0.65
N ASN A 11 -6.75 21.71 1.78
CA ASN A 11 -5.58 20.83 1.96
C ASN A 11 -6.14 19.40 1.90
N MET A 12 -6.31 18.85 0.69
CA MET A 12 -6.51 17.42 0.53
C MET A 12 -5.22 16.78 1.03
N LEU A 13 -5.32 15.96 2.09
CA LEU A 13 -4.23 15.08 2.47
C LEU A 13 -3.72 14.39 1.22
N ASP A 14 -2.41 14.46 1.01
CA ASP A 14 -1.76 13.69 -0.01
C ASP A 14 -1.77 12.22 0.38
N TYR A 15 -2.85 11.51 0.02
CA TYR A 15 -3.04 10.11 0.39
C TYR A 15 -1.98 9.19 -0.20
N THR A 16 -1.17 9.65 -1.16
CA THR A 16 -0.05 8.87 -1.68
C THR A 16 0.95 8.47 -0.58
N CYS A 17 1.09 9.27 0.48
CA CYS A 17 2.04 9.01 1.57
C CYS A 17 1.38 8.71 2.93
N ALA A 18 0.05 8.74 3.03
CA ALA A 18 -0.66 8.72 4.31
C ALA A 18 -0.42 7.45 5.15
N ILE A 19 -0.47 6.26 4.54
CA ILE A 19 -0.21 5.00 5.24
C ILE A 19 1.28 4.87 5.63
N PRO A 20 2.25 5.15 4.73
CA PRO A 20 3.66 5.20 5.11
C PRO A 20 3.96 6.13 6.28
N GLU A 21 3.39 7.34 6.28
CA GLU A 21 3.54 8.29 7.39
C GLU A 21 2.97 7.76 8.70
N LEU A 22 1.81 7.10 8.67
CA LEU A 22 1.23 6.47 9.86
C LEU A 22 2.15 5.40 10.42
N LEU A 23 2.63 4.50 9.56
CA LEU A 23 3.53 3.41 9.97
C LEU A 23 4.83 3.95 10.56
N PHE A 24 5.44 4.95 9.91
CA PHE A 24 6.68 5.55 10.37
C PHE A 24 6.54 6.27 11.71
N LYS A 25 5.37 6.88 11.98
CA LYS A 25 5.10 7.55 13.27
C LYS A 25 4.83 6.58 14.42
N LYS A 26 4.23 5.42 14.12
CA LYS A 26 3.77 4.47 15.14
C LYS A 26 4.78 3.37 15.46
N TYR A 27 5.57 2.95 14.47
CA TYR A 27 6.47 1.81 14.59
C TYR A 27 7.92 2.19 14.37
N ASN A 28 8.83 1.35 14.86
CA ASN A 28 10.26 1.49 14.60
C ASN A 28 10.61 1.04 13.17
N VAL A 29 10.39 1.93 12.20
CA VAL A 29 10.60 1.70 10.77
C VAL A 29 11.98 2.20 10.35
N LYS A 30 12.89 1.28 9.99
CA LYS A 30 14.25 1.63 9.53
C LYS A 30 14.27 2.20 8.12
N GLN A 31 13.40 1.68 7.26
CA GLN A 31 13.31 2.06 5.84
C GLN A 31 11.86 1.95 5.36
N ILE A 32 11.44 2.89 4.52
CA ILE A 32 10.09 2.90 3.94
C ILE A 32 10.08 3.52 2.55
N ARG A 33 9.29 2.96 1.65
CA ARG A 33 8.89 3.64 0.41
C ARG A 33 7.71 4.55 0.71
N TRP A 34 7.96 5.85 0.59
CA TRP A 34 6.99 6.89 0.98
C TRP A 34 5.77 6.96 0.08
N GLU A 35 5.92 6.80 -1.23
CA GLU A 35 4.80 6.89 -2.15
C GLU A 35 4.18 5.51 -2.37
N MET A 36 2.87 5.39 -2.13
CA MET A 36 2.12 4.17 -2.39
C MET A 36 1.98 3.87 -3.87
N TYR A 37 1.92 4.91 -4.71
CA TYR A 37 1.78 4.81 -6.16
C TYR A 37 2.43 6.03 -6.82
N ASP A 38 2.89 5.86 -8.06
CA ASP A 38 3.44 6.97 -8.84
C ASP A 38 2.31 7.84 -9.40
N LYS A 39 2.24 9.10 -8.98
CA LYS A 39 1.23 10.06 -9.44
C LYS A 39 1.33 10.39 -10.93
N LYS A 40 2.53 10.28 -11.52
CA LYS A 40 2.75 10.52 -12.96
C LYS A 40 2.30 9.32 -13.79
N ASN A 41 2.31 8.13 -13.21
CA ASN A 41 1.87 6.91 -13.86
C ASN A 41 1.26 5.93 -12.83
N ILE A 42 -0.02 6.12 -12.55
CA ILE A 42 -0.77 5.32 -11.58
C ILE A 42 -0.93 3.84 -11.98
N TYR A 43 -0.62 3.51 -13.24
CA TYR A 43 -0.63 2.16 -13.78
C TYR A 43 0.78 1.55 -13.89
N SER A 44 1.81 2.21 -13.35
CA SER A 44 3.16 1.67 -13.30
C SER A 44 3.25 0.48 -12.34
N ASN A 45 2.57 0.59 -11.20
CA ASN A 45 2.43 -0.43 -10.16
C ASN A 45 1.09 -0.23 -9.43
N VAL A 46 0.50 -1.32 -8.93
CA VAL A 46 -0.63 -1.23 -8.00
C VAL A 46 -0.14 -0.62 -6.69
N ALA A 47 -0.99 0.22 -6.08
CA ALA A 47 -0.67 0.89 -4.83
C ALA A 47 -0.21 -0.10 -3.74
N ASN A 48 0.96 0.14 -3.16
CA ASN A 48 1.54 -0.68 -2.10
C ASN A 48 2.50 0.12 -1.24
N VAL A 49 2.71 -0.31 0.00
CA VAL A 49 3.80 0.18 0.85
C VAL A 49 4.79 -0.93 1.06
N THR A 50 6.08 -0.66 0.88
CA THR A 50 7.16 -1.57 1.28
C THR A 50 7.99 -0.90 2.36
N PHE A 51 8.24 -1.60 3.47
CA PHE A 51 8.95 -1.07 4.63
C PHE A 51 9.70 -2.16 5.39
N TYR A 52 10.64 -1.73 6.24
CA TYR A 52 11.44 -2.58 7.12
C TYR A 52 11.18 -2.18 8.57
N LEU A 53 10.81 -3.14 9.41
CA LEU A 53 10.70 -2.98 10.86
C LEU A 53 12.03 -3.41 11.52
N GLU A 54 12.51 -2.64 12.49
CA GLU A 54 13.73 -2.99 13.22
C GLU A 54 13.54 -4.23 14.11
N GLU A 55 14.45 -5.21 14.00
CA GLU A 55 14.36 -6.54 14.63
C GLU A 55 14.47 -6.55 16.16
N SER A 56 15.07 -5.51 16.76
CA SER A 56 15.33 -5.45 18.21
C SER A 56 14.09 -5.14 19.07
N SER A 57 12.94 -4.92 18.45
CA SER A 57 11.67 -4.67 19.11
C SER A 57 10.58 -5.49 18.42
N SER A 58 10.09 -6.54 19.09
CA SER A 58 8.72 -7.04 18.91
C SER A 58 8.25 -7.22 17.45
N SER A 59 9.10 -7.79 16.58
CA SER A 59 8.82 -7.90 15.14
C SER A 59 7.55 -8.68 14.83
N ASP A 60 7.17 -9.63 15.70
CA ASP A 60 5.96 -10.41 15.56
C ASP A 60 4.72 -9.64 16.08
N GLU A 61 4.82 -8.86 17.15
CA GLU A 61 3.67 -8.11 17.69
C GLU A 61 3.22 -7.01 16.74
N SER A 62 4.16 -6.20 16.22
CA SER A 62 3.83 -5.16 15.24
C SER A 62 3.26 -5.76 13.96
N TYR A 63 3.80 -6.89 13.51
CA TYR A 63 3.27 -7.61 12.36
C TYR A 63 1.85 -8.12 12.62
N ILE A 64 1.61 -8.76 13.78
CA ILE A 64 0.30 -9.30 14.15
C ILE A 64 -0.74 -8.17 14.27
N GLU A 65 -0.39 -7.07 14.94
CA GLU A 65 -1.28 -5.91 15.10
C GLU A 65 -1.69 -5.32 13.74
N ILE A 66 -0.70 -4.98 12.90
CA ILE A 66 -0.97 -4.41 11.58
C ILE A 66 -1.76 -5.42 10.72
N SER A 67 -1.42 -6.71 10.76
CA SER A 67 -2.14 -7.75 10.00
C SER A 67 -3.60 -7.86 10.44
N ASN A 68 -3.86 -7.87 11.75
CA ASN A 68 -5.23 -7.96 12.30
C ASN A 68 -6.09 -6.76 11.90
N VAL A 69 -5.53 -5.55 11.93
CA VAL A 69 -6.24 -4.35 11.47
C VAL A 69 -6.54 -4.43 9.98
N LEU A 70 -5.58 -4.81 9.14
CA LEU A 70 -5.80 -4.96 7.70
C LEU A 70 -6.84 -6.05 7.37
N GLU A 71 -6.82 -7.17 8.09
CA GLU A 71 -7.78 -8.26 7.90
C GLU A 71 -9.20 -7.91 8.34
N SER A 72 -9.33 -6.99 9.30
CA SER A 72 -10.63 -6.51 9.80
C SER A 72 -11.23 -5.39 8.93
N TYR A 73 -10.41 -4.73 8.11
CA TYR A 73 -10.85 -3.68 7.21
C TYR A 73 -11.73 -4.21 6.07
N LYS A 74 -12.91 -3.61 5.89
CA LYS A 74 -13.91 -3.98 4.86
C LYS A 74 -14.04 -2.88 3.79
N GLY A 75 -12.95 -2.63 3.07
CA GLY A 75 -12.90 -1.67 1.96
C GLY A 75 -13.30 -2.26 0.61
N LYS A 76 -12.99 -1.52 -0.46
CA LYS A 76 -13.21 -1.95 -1.84
C LYS A 76 -12.29 -3.11 -2.22
N LEU A 77 -11.09 -3.16 -1.63
CA LEU A 77 -10.17 -4.29 -1.76
C LEU A 77 -9.86 -4.85 -0.37
N LYS A 78 -9.57 -6.15 -0.34
CA LYS A 78 -8.93 -6.76 0.83
C LYS A 78 -7.44 -6.43 0.80
N TRP A 79 -6.93 -5.83 1.86
CA TRP A 79 -5.52 -5.50 2.02
C TRP A 79 -4.84 -6.50 2.95
N VAL A 80 -3.57 -6.79 2.70
CA VAL A 80 -2.79 -7.74 3.52
C VAL A 80 -1.41 -7.20 3.80
N LEU A 81 -0.89 -7.50 4.99
CA LEU A 81 0.53 -7.39 5.31
C LEU A 81 1.20 -8.74 5.01
N LYS A 82 2.25 -8.73 4.19
CA LYS A 82 3.04 -9.92 3.89
C LYS A 82 4.53 -9.60 3.87
N LYS A 83 5.33 -10.52 4.40
CA LYS A 83 6.79 -10.53 4.19
C LYS A 83 7.05 -10.69 2.69
N SER A 84 7.92 -9.86 2.14
CA SER A 84 8.33 -9.92 0.73
C SER A 84 8.91 -11.29 0.43
N ILE A 85 8.52 -11.87 -0.70
CA ILE A 85 8.99 -13.18 -1.10
C ILE A 85 10.45 -13.04 -1.57
N GLY A 86 11.38 -13.77 -0.96
CA GLY A 86 12.81 -13.74 -1.30
C GLY A 86 13.68 -12.73 -0.54
N SER A 87 13.10 -11.83 0.28
CA SER A 87 13.85 -10.97 1.20
C SER A 87 13.39 -11.25 2.63
N ARG A 88 14.34 -11.56 3.53
CA ARG A 88 14.02 -11.95 4.92
C ARG A 88 13.39 -10.82 5.75
N TYR A 89 13.44 -9.57 5.28
CA TYR A 89 13.19 -8.42 6.16
C TYR A 89 12.30 -7.30 5.61
N ASN A 90 11.81 -7.42 4.38
CA ASN A 90 10.88 -6.43 3.84
C ASN A 90 9.44 -6.87 4.10
N TYR A 91 8.62 -5.96 4.60
CA TYR A 91 7.18 -6.12 4.70
C TYR A 91 6.50 -5.32 3.59
N SER A 92 5.37 -5.82 3.11
CA SER A 92 4.55 -5.11 2.14
C SER A 92 3.08 -5.12 2.52
N ILE A 93 2.46 -3.94 2.47
CA ILE A 93 1.01 -3.77 2.50
C ILE A 93 0.55 -3.58 1.06
N LYS A 94 -0.30 -4.47 0.57
CA LYS A 94 -0.83 -4.41 -0.80
C LYS A 94 -2.19 -5.12 -0.89
N PRO A 95 -2.96 -4.90 -1.97
CA PRO A 95 -4.17 -5.68 -2.22
C PRO A 95 -3.88 -7.19 -2.28
N GLU A 96 -4.71 -7.99 -1.63
CA GLU A 96 -4.54 -9.45 -1.53
C GLU A 96 -4.49 -10.12 -2.90
N ILE A 97 -5.28 -9.63 -3.85
CA ILE A 97 -5.30 -10.14 -5.23
C ILE A 97 -3.91 -10.03 -5.90
N ILE A 98 -3.18 -8.93 -5.65
CA ILE A 98 -1.83 -8.75 -6.20
C ILE A 98 -0.85 -9.68 -5.50
N TYR A 99 -0.94 -9.82 -4.18
CA TYR A 99 -0.11 -10.79 -3.46
C TYR A 99 -0.32 -12.23 -3.96
N LYS A 100 -1.56 -12.65 -4.23
CA LYS A 100 -1.87 -13.97 -4.78
C LYS A 100 -1.24 -14.17 -6.16
N VAL A 101 -1.43 -13.21 -7.07
CA VAL A 101 -0.80 -13.26 -8.40
C VAL A 101 0.72 -13.35 -8.30
N GLU A 102 1.35 -12.56 -7.42
CA GLU A 102 2.80 -12.60 -7.23
C GLU A 102 3.28 -13.94 -6.65
N LYS A 103 2.53 -14.50 -5.70
CA LYS A 103 2.86 -15.77 -5.05
C LYS A 103 2.74 -16.94 -6.03
N ASP A 104 1.67 -16.99 -6.80
CA ASP A 104 1.38 -18.10 -7.72
C ASP A 104 2.34 -18.10 -8.92
N ASN A 105 2.96 -16.95 -9.22
CA ASN A 105 3.90 -16.76 -10.32
C ASN A 105 5.33 -16.42 -9.84
N PHE A 106 5.68 -16.81 -8.61
CA PHE A 106 6.95 -16.41 -7.99
C PHE A 106 8.19 -16.75 -8.83
N ASP A 107 8.21 -17.91 -9.48
CA ASP A 107 9.31 -18.30 -10.36
C ASP A 107 9.43 -17.38 -11.59
N GLU A 108 8.31 -16.98 -12.19
CA GLU A 108 8.30 -16.11 -13.36
C GLU A 108 8.78 -14.70 -13.02
N LEU A 109 8.32 -14.18 -11.87
CA LEU A 109 8.73 -12.86 -11.38
C LEU A 109 10.24 -12.79 -11.14
N ASN A 110 10.84 -13.84 -10.56
CA ASN A 110 12.27 -13.84 -10.23
C ASN A 110 13.19 -14.16 -11.42
N LYS A 111 12.75 -15.00 -12.36
CA LYS A 111 13.63 -15.51 -13.42
C LYS A 111 13.49 -14.74 -14.74
N LYS A 112 12.35 -14.09 -14.97
CA LYS A 112 12.01 -13.51 -16.29
C LYS A 112 11.73 -12.00 -16.27
N PHE A 113 11.96 -11.31 -15.15
CA PHE A 113 11.64 -9.87 -14.98
C PHE A 113 10.17 -9.52 -15.28
N VAL A 114 9.27 -10.51 -15.21
CA VAL A 114 7.83 -10.34 -15.38
C VAL A 114 7.29 -9.55 -14.18
N ARG A 115 6.31 -8.67 -14.39
CA ARG A 115 5.61 -7.94 -13.33
C ARG A 115 4.14 -8.35 -13.26
N ALA A 116 3.46 -8.00 -12.17
CA ALA A 116 2.02 -8.28 -12.01
C ALA A 116 1.16 -7.73 -13.17
N LYS A 117 1.57 -6.59 -13.76
CA LYS A 117 0.89 -6.00 -14.94
C LYS A 117 0.99 -6.85 -16.21
N ASP A 118 1.98 -7.74 -16.27
CA ASP A 118 2.24 -8.62 -17.42
C ASP A 118 1.53 -9.99 -17.23
N LEU A 119 1.08 -10.29 -16.00
CA LEU A 119 0.38 -11.51 -15.61
C LEU A 119 -1.15 -11.37 -15.60
N LEU A 120 -1.64 -10.14 -15.67
CA LEU A 120 -3.06 -9.79 -15.69
C LEU A 120 -3.39 -9.12 -17.01
N ASP A 121 -4.62 -9.28 -17.50
CA ASP A 121 -5.06 -8.48 -18.62
C ASP A 121 -5.10 -6.99 -18.23
N GLU A 122 -4.84 -6.11 -19.21
CA GLU A 122 -4.68 -4.68 -18.97
C GLU A 122 -5.90 -4.05 -18.29
N LYS A 123 -7.12 -4.47 -18.69
CA LYS A 123 -8.36 -3.92 -18.14
C LYS A 123 -8.51 -4.28 -16.66
N THR A 124 -8.27 -5.54 -16.31
CA THR A 124 -8.27 -6.01 -14.92
C THR A 124 -7.21 -5.29 -14.10
N TYR A 125 -5.99 -5.17 -14.63
CA TYR A 125 -4.89 -4.51 -13.95
C TYR A 125 -5.19 -3.03 -13.63
N LYS A 126 -5.62 -2.26 -14.64
CA LYS A 126 -5.98 -0.85 -14.46
C LYS A 126 -7.12 -0.67 -13.46
N LYS A 127 -8.15 -1.53 -13.52
CA LYS A 127 -9.24 -1.52 -12.54
C LYS A 127 -8.73 -1.72 -11.11
N ILE A 128 -7.78 -2.63 -10.90
CA ILE A 128 -7.19 -2.84 -9.57
C ILE A 128 -6.41 -1.59 -9.11
N CYS A 129 -5.62 -0.96 -9.99
CA CYS A 129 -4.93 0.29 -9.67
C CYS A 129 -5.92 1.38 -9.24
N ASP A 130 -6.97 1.62 -10.04
CA ASP A 130 -7.96 2.67 -9.77
C ASP A 130 -8.68 2.41 -8.43
N VAL A 131 -9.15 1.18 -8.22
CA VAL A 131 -9.86 0.82 -6.98
C VAL A 131 -8.93 0.91 -5.77
N ALA A 132 -7.67 0.46 -5.90
CA ALA A 132 -6.70 0.56 -4.81
C ALA A 132 -6.46 2.00 -4.39
N ILE A 133 -6.26 2.92 -5.35
CA ILE A 133 -6.07 4.35 -5.08
C ILE A 133 -7.30 4.95 -4.39
N GLN A 134 -8.50 4.60 -4.86
CA GLN A 134 -9.76 5.04 -4.24
C GLN A 134 -9.99 4.47 -2.84
N ASP A 135 -9.31 3.39 -2.45
CA ASP A 135 -9.45 2.74 -1.15
C ASP A 135 -8.53 3.34 -0.08
N ILE A 136 -7.39 3.92 -0.49
CA ILE A 136 -6.35 4.44 0.43
C ILE A 136 -6.91 5.41 1.48
N PRO A 137 -7.79 6.38 1.17
CA PRO A 137 -8.30 7.31 2.19
C PRO A 137 -9.07 6.62 3.31
N ASP A 138 -9.91 5.64 2.98
CA ASP A 138 -10.72 4.92 3.95
C ASP A 138 -9.90 3.88 4.71
N LEU A 139 -8.95 3.23 4.03
CA LEU A 139 -7.97 2.35 4.66
C LEU A 139 -7.11 3.11 5.67
N TYR A 140 -6.58 4.28 5.30
CA TYR A 140 -5.79 5.14 6.17
C TYR A 140 -6.57 5.53 7.43
N LYS A 141 -7.81 6.01 7.28
CA LYS A 141 -8.66 6.37 8.43
C LYS A 141 -8.92 5.17 9.34
N TYR A 142 -9.19 4.00 8.75
CA TYR A 142 -9.41 2.79 9.52
C TYR A 142 -8.17 2.39 10.31
N MET A 143 -7.00 2.37 9.66
CA MET A 143 -5.73 2.09 10.31
C MET A 143 -5.43 3.12 11.42
N LEU A 144 -5.66 4.41 11.19
CA LEU A 144 -5.44 5.47 12.17
C LEU A 144 -6.29 5.29 13.44
N MET A 145 -7.49 4.70 13.34
CA MET A 145 -8.38 4.48 14.48
C MET A 145 -8.09 3.18 15.25
N HIS A 146 -7.46 2.19 14.62
CA HIS A 146 -7.33 0.83 15.16
C HIS A 146 -5.89 0.37 15.36
N LEU A 147 -4.91 1.12 14.84
CA LEU A 147 -3.51 1.03 15.22
C LEU A 147 -3.29 2.05 16.32
#